data_AF-A0A7Y5QX10-F1
#
_entry.id   AF-A0A7Y5QX10-F1
#
_cell.length_a   1.000
_cell.length_b   1.000
_cell.length_c   1.000
_cell.angle_alpha   90.00
_cell.angle_beta   90.00
_cell.angle_gamma   90.00
#
_symmetry.space_group_name_H-M   'P 1'
#
loop_
_entity.id
_entity.type
_entity.pdbx_description
1 polymer ?
#
loop_
_entity_poly.entity_id
_entity_poly.type
_entity_poly.pdbx_seq_one_letter_code
_entity_poly.pdbx_strand_id
1 'polypeptide(L)'
;VQLMCARIGIVARNGLAGVLREHYSRWLLWFACFLLLVANTVNIAADLGGMAAATVLLTGGRTVWFVPLYTALVLALLIFASYDRMTRVLKWLTLVLFAYVVAAFLARPNWLAVLAGTVVPRFQLDRNYLLTFVAILGTTISPYLFFWQAAQNAEQDEHLMRRIVGRPRRAMQRELRSAKRDVYTGMFVSNLIMYFIILTVGATLHPAGQTDVQTAEQAAQALRPLAGAGAALLFTAGLVGTGLLGVPVLAGSAAYAVAEAAAWRRGMDEKVHTARNFYAVIIIAMVVGMALNFAHFNAIKLLFWSAVLNGLLAPPLIAIILVVCNDAKVMGEYRNGRGMNVAGVLAALLTGAAAVALVASWFW
;
A
#
# COMPACT_ATOMS: atom_id res chain seq x y z
N VAL A 1 12.53 0.25 -4.72
CA VAL A 1 12.40 0.44 -3.26
C VAL A 1 12.07 -0.85 -2.54
N GLN A 2 10.98 -1.55 -2.89
CA GLN A 2 10.56 -2.78 -2.18
C GLN A 2 11.64 -3.86 -2.02
N LEU A 3 12.46 -4.08 -3.05
CA LEU A 3 13.59 -5.02 -2.97
C LEU A 3 14.62 -4.61 -1.89
N MET A 4 14.83 -3.31 -1.68
CA MET A 4 15.71 -2.81 -0.62
C MET A 4 15.12 -3.13 0.76
N CYS A 5 13.81 -2.89 0.94
CA CYS A 5 13.12 -3.19 2.20
C CYS A 5 13.12 -4.69 2.52
N ALA A 6 12.85 -5.55 1.53
CA ALA A 6 12.93 -7.00 1.70
C ALA A 6 14.34 -7.45 2.09
N ARG A 7 15.39 -6.88 1.47
CA ARG A 7 16.78 -7.15 1.83
C ARG A 7 17.12 -6.72 3.25
N ILE A 8 16.61 -5.58 3.72
CA ILE A 8 16.80 -5.14 5.11
C ILE A 8 16.20 -6.20 6.05
N GLY A 9 14.95 -6.61 5.83
CA GLY A 9 14.30 -7.64 6.66
C GLY A 9 15.06 -8.96 6.71
N ILE A 10 15.59 -9.42 5.57
CA ILE A 10 16.32 -10.70 5.46
C ILE A 10 17.74 -10.61 6.05
N VAL A 11 18.47 -9.52 5.77
CA VAL A 11 19.88 -9.38 6.16
C VAL A 11 20.00 -8.93 7.62
N ALA A 12 19.24 -7.91 8.03
CA ALA A 12 19.27 -7.38 9.38
C ALA A 12 18.42 -8.22 10.36
N ARG A 13 17.55 -9.10 9.85
CA ARG A 13 16.63 -9.96 10.65
C ARG A 13 15.76 -9.18 11.62
N ASN A 14 15.49 -7.93 11.28
CA ASN A 14 14.69 -7.03 12.05
C ASN A 14 13.89 -6.17 11.08
N GLY A 15 12.73 -5.69 11.50
CA GLY A 15 11.98 -4.74 10.69
C GLY A 15 12.69 -3.39 10.61
N LEU A 16 12.19 -2.52 9.74
CA LEU A 16 12.83 -1.24 9.46
C LEU A 16 12.91 -0.36 10.72
N ALA A 17 11.87 -0.35 11.56
CA ALA A 17 11.87 0.40 12.81
C ALA A 17 12.87 -0.20 13.82
N GLY A 18 12.99 -1.53 13.88
CA GLY A 18 13.98 -2.20 14.72
C GLY A 18 15.42 -1.82 14.34
N VAL A 19 15.74 -1.82 13.05
CA VAL A 19 17.04 -1.39 12.53
C VAL A 19 17.33 0.08 12.85
N LEU A 20 16.34 0.96 12.67
CA LEU A 20 16.48 2.38 13.00
C LEU A 20 16.72 2.60 14.49
N ARG A 21 16.08 1.82 15.36
CA ARG A 21 16.29 1.87 16.81
C ARG A 21 17.69 1.46 17.25
N GLU A 22 18.28 0.47 16.58
CA GLU A 22 19.57 -0.11 16.95
C GLU A 22 20.77 0.67 16.41
N HIS A 23 20.65 1.24 15.20
CA HIS A 23 21.77 1.85 14.49
C HIS A 23 21.68 3.37 14.31
N TYR A 24 20.50 3.97 14.51
CA TYR A 24 20.25 5.38 14.23
C TYR A 24 19.68 6.13 15.44
N SER A 25 19.55 7.46 15.32
CA SER A 25 19.05 8.31 16.40
C SER A 25 17.56 8.09 16.66
N ARG A 26 17.15 8.21 17.93
CA ARG A 26 15.74 8.07 18.35
C ARG A 26 14.82 9.06 17.63
N TRP A 27 15.33 10.24 17.28
CA TRP A 27 14.57 11.25 16.54
C TRP A 27 14.18 10.73 15.14
N LEU A 28 15.12 10.13 14.40
CA LEU A 28 14.85 9.60 13.05
C LEU A 28 13.87 8.42 13.10
N LEU A 29 14.01 7.55 14.09
CA LEU A 29 13.09 6.45 14.35
C LEU A 29 11.64 6.94 14.55
N TRP A 30 11.43 7.82 15.53
CA TRP A 30 10.10 8.30 15.86
C TRP A 30 9.51 9.18 14.76
N PHE A 31 10.33 9.94 14.03
CA PHE A 31 9.91 10.66 12.84
C PHE A 31 9.36 9.70 11.78
N ALA A 32 10.09 8.63 11.43
CA ALA A 32 9.65 7.66 10.44
C ALA A 32 8.38 6.90 10.87
N CYS A 33 8.30 6.50 12.15
CA CYS A 33 7.11 5.86 12.71
C CYS A 33 5.90 6.80 12.73
N PHE A 34 6.10 8.09 13.05
CA PHE A 34 5.03 9.08 13.04
C PHE A 34 4.47 9.29 11.63
N LEU A 35 5.33 9.46 10.62
CA LEU A 35 4.89 9.59 9.22
C LEU A 35 4.08 8.37 8.78
N LEU A 36 4.54 7.17 9.13
CA LEU A 36 3.83 5.93 8.84
C LEU A 36 2.47 5.87 9.53
N LEU A 37 2.40 6.19 10.83
CA LEU A 37 1.15 6.15 11.59
C LEU A 37 0.10 7.08 11.02
N VAL A 38 0.49 8.31 10.67
CA VAL A 38 -0.40 9.28 10.04
C VAL A 38 -0.90 8.76 8.69
N ALA A 39 0.02 8.33 7.82
CA ALA A 39 -0.32 7.77 6.51
C ALA A 39 -1.29 6.58 6.61
N ASN A 40 -0.98 5.62 7.48
CA ASN A 40 -1.76 4.40 7.66
C ASN A 40 -3.13 4.69 8.23
N THR A 41 -3.24 5.60 9.20
CA THR A 41 -4.53 5.95 9.79
C THR A 41 -5.47 6.57 8.75
N VAL A 42 -4.94 7.44 7.89
CA VAL A 42 -5.71 8.04 6.79
C VAL A 42 -6.07 7.00 5.73
N ASN A 43 -5.16 6.08 5.38
CA ASN A 43 -5.46 4.98 4.45
C ASN A 43 -6.52 4.02 5.01
N ILE A 44 -6.44 3.66 6.30
CA ILE A 44 -7.45 2.84 6.97
C ILE A 44 -8.82 3.53 6.92
N ALA A 45 -8.87 4.83 7.22
CA ALA A 45 -10.10 5.60 7.10
C ALA A 45 -10.65 5.57 5.67
N ALA A 46 -9.80 5.81 4.68
CA ALA A 46 -10.15 5.83 3.27
C ALA A 46 -10.70 4.47 2.80
N ASP A 47 -10.04 3.36 3.16
CA ASP A 47 -10.45 2.02 2.78
C ASP A 47 -11.77 1.62 3.47
N LEU A 48 -11.92 1.89 4.78
CA LEU A 48 -13.18 1.62 5.49
C LEU A 48 -14.35 2.40 4.89
N GLY A 49 -14.15 3.68 4.58
CA GLY A 49 -15.13 4.53 3.92
C GLY A 49 -15.46 4.07 2.50
N GLY A 50 -14.44 3.67 1.74
CA GLY A 50 -14.58 3.13 0.38
C GLY A 50 -15.41 1.85 0.36
N MET A 51 -15.08 0.89 1.21
CA MET A 51 -15.85 -0.35 1.36
C MET A 51 -17.31 -0.07 1.74
N ALA A 52 -17.53 0.83 2.70
CA ALA A 52 -18.87 1.22 3.09
C ALA A 52 -19.64 1.88 1.93
N ALA A 53 -19.03 2.80 1.20
CA ALA A 53 -19.65 3.47 0.05
C ALA A 53 -20.01 2.49 -1.08
N ALA A 54 -19.16 1.51 -1.36
CA ALA A 54 -19.47 0.49 -2.36
C ALA A 54 -20.56 -0.48 -1.89
N THR A 55 -20.68 -0.76 -0.60
CA THR A 55 -21.79 -1.60 -0.10
C THR A 55 -23.11 -0.85 -0.08
N VAL A 56 -23.09 0.46 0.18
CA VAL A 56 -24.26 1.34 0.03
C VAL A 56 -24.75 1.35 -1.41
N LEU A 57 -23.86 1.32 -2.40
CA LEU A 57 -24.23 1.23 -3.83
C LEU A 57 -25.14 0.02 -4.13
N LEU A 58 -24.95 -1.11 -3.45
CA LEU A 58 -25.77 -2.32 -3.65
C LEU A 58 -27.00 -2.39 -2.76
N THR A 59 -26.89 -1.92 -1.52
CA THR A 59 -27.91 -2.13 -0.48
C THR A 59 -28.85 -0.93 -0.31
N GLY A 60 -28.47 0.25 -0.80
CA GLY A 60 -29.18 1.50 -0.54
C GLY A 60 -29.12 1.95 0.93
N GLY A 61 -28.30 1.31 1.77
CA GLY A 61 -28.18 1.64 3.19
C GLY A 61 -27.41 2.94 3.46
N ARG A 62 -27.10 3.21 4.73
CA ARG A 62 -26.32 4.40 5.14
C ARG A 62 -24.89 4.01 5.50
N THR A 63 -23.91 4.75 4.97
CA THR A 63 -22.47 4.55 5.21
C THR A 63 -22.11 4.46 6.70
N VAL A 64 -22.81 5.24 7.54
CA VAL A 64 -22.67 5.30 9.01
C VAL A 64 -22.76 3.93 9.68
N TRP A 65 -23.55 3.00 9.13
CA TRP A 65 -23.69 1.64 9.68
C TRP A 65 -22.61 0.67 9.18
N PHE A 66 -22.19 0.84 7.92
CA PHE A 66 -21.24 -0.07 7.30
C PHE A 66 -19.79 0.17 7.75
N VAL A 67 -19.40 1.41 8.07
CA VAL A 67 -18.03 1.69 8.54
C VAL A 67 -17.74 0.97 9.88
N PRO A 68 -18.58 1.06 10.94
CA PRO A 68 -18.40 0.28 12.16
C PRO A 68 -18.46 -1.22 11.92
N LEU A 69 -19.35 -1.68 11.03
CA LEU A 69 -19.46 -3.10 10.67
C LEU A 69 -18.15 -3.63 10.09
N TYR A 70 -17.56 -2.94 9.10
CA TYR A 70 -16.28 -3.32 8.51
C TYR A 70 -15.13 -3.21 9.51
N THR A 71 -15.15 -2.20 10.38
CA THR A 71 -14.15 -2.04 11.44
C THR A 71 -14.18 -3.24 12.39
N ALA A 72 -15.37 -3.62 12.88
CA ALA A 72 -15.56 -4.77 13.74
C ALA A 72 -15.20 -6.08 13.03
N LEU A 73 -15.58 -6.24 11.76
CA LEU A 73 -15.25 -7.41 10.95
C LEU A 73 -13.74 -7.56 10.76
N VAL A 74 -13.03 -6.50 10.40
CA VAL A 74 -11.57 -6.53 10.20
C VAL A 74 -10.85 -6.80 11.52
N LEU A 75 -11.29 -6.19 12.63
CA LEU A 75 -10.73 -6.47 13.95
C LEU A 75 -10.96 -7.93 14.36
N ALA A 76 -12.16 -8.46 14.13
CA ALA A 76 -12.46 -9.87 14.40
C ALA A 76 -11.58 -10.79 13.54
N LEU A 77 -11.38 -10.47 12.26
CA LEU A 77 -10.47 -11.23 11.40
C LEU A 77 -9.03 -11.17 11.90
N LEU A 78 -8.54 -10.00 12.31
CA LEU A 78 -7.18 -9.84 12.86
C LEU A 78 -6.95 -10.56 14.20
N ILE A 79 -7.99 -10.69 15.03
CA ILE A 79 -7.89 -11.31 16.36
C ILE A 79 -8.13 -12.82 16.31
N PHE A 80 -9.08 -13.28 15.50
CA PHE A 80 -9.54 -14.66 15.52
C PHE A 80 -9.06 -15.50 14.33
N ALA A 81 -8.71 -14.88 13.20
CA ALA A 81 -8.25 -15.61 12.02
C ALA A 81 -6.71 -15.57 11.94
N SER A 82 -6.11 -16.72 11.63
CA SER A 82 -4.70 -16.74 11.23
C SER A 82 -4.52 -15.96 9.93
N TYR A 83 -3.48 -15.13 9.88
CA TYR A 83 -3.14 -14.30 8.73
C TYR A 83 -3.04 -15.12 7.43
N ASP A 84 -2.45 -16.32 7.49
CA ASP A 84 -2.33 -17.22 6.34
C ASP A 84 -3.68 -17.69 5.80
N ARG A 85 -4.65 -17.95 6.68
CA ARG A 85 -5.99 -18.37 6.29
C ARG A 85 -6.76 -17.22 5.68
N MET A 86 -6.69 -16.04 6.30
CA MET A 86 -7.32 -14.82 5.82
C MET A 86 -6.82 -14.46 4.42
N THR A 87 -5.49 -14.38 4.24
CA THR A 87 -4.90 -14.01 2.95
C THR A 87 -5.19 -15.05 1.86
N ARG A 88 -5.23 -16.34 2.19
CA ARG A 88 -5.55 -17.39 1.20
C ARG A 88 -6.96 -17.25 0.62
N VAL A 89 -7.95 -16.95 1.46
CA VAL A 89 -9.34 -16.79 1.01
C VAL A 89 -9.51 -15.47 0.28
N LEU A 90 -9.06 -14.37 0.89
CA LEU A 90 -9.30 -13.04 0.33
C LEU A 90 -8.53 -12.76 -0.97
N LYS A 91 -7.40 -13.45 -1.22
CA LYS A 91 -6.70 -13.39 -2.52
C LYS A 91 -7.61 -13.74 -3.69
N TRP A 92 -8.52 -14.70 -3.54
CA TRP A 92 -9.46 -15.05 -4.62
C TRP A 92 -10.40 -13.89 -4.96
N LEU A 93 -10.76 -13.07 -3.97
CA LEU A 93 -11.61 -11.91 -4.19
C LEU A 93 -10.89 -10.81 -5.00
N THR A 94 -9.55 -10.75 -4.93
CA THR A 94 -8.76 -9.84 -5.79
C THR A 94 -8.74 -10.25 -7.26
N LEU A 95 -9.14 -11.48 -7.61
CA LEU A 95 -9.30 -11.86 -9.01
C LEU A 95 -10.35 -11.01 -9.73
N VAL A 96 -11.27 -10.40 -8.98
CA VAL A 96 -12.22 -9.42 -9.53
C VAL A 96 -11.49 -8.24 -10.18
N LEU A 97 -10.26 -7.90 -9.78
CA LEU A 97 -9.49 -6.85 -10.44
C LEU A 97 -9.12 -7.19 -11.90
N PHE A 98 -9.07 -8.47 -12.27
CA PHE A 98 -8.89 -8.87 -13.67
C PHE A 98 -10.12 -8.52 -14.53
N ALA A 99 -11.27 -8.22 -13.92
CA ALA A 99 -12.43 -7.68 -14.63
C ALA A 99 -12.06 -6.37 -15.37
N TYR A 100 -11.19 -5.52 -14.81
CA TYR A 100 -10.71 -4.32 -15.49
C TYR A 100 -9.90 -4.65 -16.74
N VAL A 101 -9.10 -5.71 -16.71
CA VAL A 101 -8.35 -6.15 -17.90
C VAL A 101 -9.34 -6.48 -19.02
N VAL A 102 -10.35 -7.32 -18.73
CA VAL A 102 -11.35 -7.71 -19.73
C VAL A 102 -12.19 -6.50 -20.18
N ALA A 103 -12.62 -5.65 -19.24
CA ALA A 103 -13.38 -4.45 -19.53
C ALA A 103 -12.63 -3.48 -20.45
N ALA A 104 -11.31 -3.31 -20.28
CA ALA A 104 -10.49 -2.49 -21.15
C ALA A 104 -10.48 -2.99 -22.61
N PHE A 105 -10.41 -4.31 -22.83
CA PHE A 105 -10.50 -4.86 -24.19
C PHE A 105 -11.91 -4.72 -24.78
N LEU A 106 -12.95 -4.94 -23.96
CA LEU A 106 -14.35 -4.81 -24.39
C LEU A 106 -14.76 -3.36 -24.68
N ALA A 107 -14.13 -2.39 -24.03
CA ALA A 107 -14.32 -0.97 -24.30
C ALA A 107 -13.85 -0.56 -25.72
N ARG A 108 -13.14 -1.44 -26.44
CA ARG A 108 -12.60 -1.22 -27.80
C ARG A 108 -11.89 0.14 -27.95
N PRO A 109 -10.88 0.44 -27.12
CA PRO A 109 -10.14 1.69 -27.24
C PRO A 109 -9.35 1.72 -28.55
N ASN A 110 -8.99 2.92 -29.00
CA ASN A 110 -8.02 3.08 -30.07
C ASN A 110 -6.63 2.65 -29.57
N TRP A 111 -6.23 1.41 -29.88
CA TRP A 111 -4.96 0.83 -29.44
C TRP A 111 -3.73 1.62 -29.86
N LEU A 112 -3.77 2.31 -31.02
CA LEU A 112 -2.66 3.17 -31.44
C LEU A 112 -2.50 4.36 -30.49
N ALA A 113 -3.61 4.99 -30.09
CA ALA A 113 -3.60 6.07 -29.11
C ALA A 113 -3.18 5.59 -27.72
N VAL A 114 -3.58 4.39 -27.32
CA VAL A 114 -3.17 3.76 -26.05
C VAL A 114 -1.66 3.52 -26.03
N LEU A 115 -1.10 2.93 -27.10
CA LEU A 115 0.34 2.69 -27.21
C LEU A 115 1.12 4.02 -27.22
N ALA A 116 0.66 5.00 -27.98
CA ALA A 116 1.26 6.32 -28.02
C ALA A 116 1.24 6.99 -26.63
N GLY A 117 0.11 6.94 -25.91
CA GLY A 117 -0.04 7.50 -24.57
C GLY A 117 0.74 6.75 -23.48
N THR A 118 1.06 5.48 -23.70
CA THR A 118 1.85 4.66 -22.77
C THR A 118 3.35 4.93 -22.90
N VAL A 119 3.84 5.18 -24.13
CA VAL A 119 5.26 5.32 -24.41
C VAL A 119 5.71 6.78 -24.44
N VAL A 120 4.85 7.70 -24.89
CA VAL A 120 5.21 9.11 -25.07
C VAL A 120 4.77 9.92 -23.85
N PRO A 121 5.70 10.33 -22.97
CA PRO A 121 5.35 11.13 -21.81
C PRO A 121 4.90 12.53 -22.24
N ARG A 122 3.75 12.96 -21.74
CA ARG A 122 3.28 14.34 -21.86
C ARG A 122 3.29 14.97 -20.47
N PHE A 123 4.15 15.95 -20.27
CA PHE A 123 4.22 16.69 -19.02
C PHE A 123 3.35 17.93 -19.11
N GLN A 124 2.43 18.08 -18.15
CA GLN A 124 1.63 19.28 -17.98
C GLN A 124 1.89 19.80 -16.57
N LEU A 125 2.37 21.03 -16.45
CA LEU A 125 2.62 21.66 -15.14
C LEU A 125 1.32 22.26 -14.57
N ASP A 126 0.24 21.49 -14.61
CA ASP A 126 -1.05 21.84 -14.02
C ASP A 126 -1.20 21.18 -12.64
N ARG A 127 -1.96 21.82 -11.75
CA ARG A 127 -2.20 21.36 -10.39
C ARG A 127 -2.83 19.97 -10.34
N ASN A 128 -3.81 19.68 -11.20
CA ASN A 128 -4.48 18.39 -11.25
C ASN A 128 -3.55 17.29 -11.79
N TYR A 129 -2.69 17.63 -12.75
CA TYR A 129 -1.66 16.71 -13.24
C TYR A 129 -0.68 16.35 -12.13
N LEU A 130 -0.12 17.35 -11.43
CA LEU A 130 0.82 17.12 -10.33
C LEU A 130 0.18 16.34 -9.17
N LEU A 131 -1.06 16.68 -8.80
CA LEU A 131 -1.84 15.95 -7.79
C LEU A 131 -1.99 14.47 -8.16
N THR A 132 -2.43 14.19 -9.39
CA THR A 132 -2.65 12.82 -9.87
C THR A 132 -1.33 12.06 -10.00
N PHE A 133 -0.27 12.72 -10.47
CA PHE A 133 1.06 12.13 -10.59
C PHE A 133 1.62 11.73 -9.22
N VAL A 134 1.52 12.61 -8.22
CA VAL A 134 1.93 12.30 -6.84
C VAL A 134 1.06 11.20 -6.24
N ALA A 135 -0.26 11.19 -6.50
CA ALA A 135 -1.15 10.13 -6.03
C ALA A 135 -0.76 8.76 -6.59
N ILE A 136 -0.47 8.65 -7.90
CA ILE A 136 -0.03 7.40 -8.54
C ILE A 136 1.32 6.93 -7.98
N LEU A 137 2.26 7.86 -7.77
CA LEU A 137 3.53 7.53 -7.13
C LEU A 137 3.33 7.06 -5.67
N GLY A 138 2.41 7.70 -4.95
CA GLY A 138 2.07 7.39 -3.58
C GLY A 138 1.46 6.00 -3.41
N THR A 139 0.51 5.60 -4.26
CA THR A 139 -0.04 4.24 -4.23
C THR A 139 1.03 3.19 -4.57
N THR A 140 1.88 3.48 -5.55
CA THR A 140 2.93 2.54 -6.01
C THR A 140 4.07 2.37 -5.00
N ILE A 141 4.48 3.46 -4.35
CA ILE A 141 5.63 3.52 -3.44
C ILE A 141 5.14 3.86 -2.03
N SER A 142 4.09 3.15 -1.61
CA SER A 142 3.41 3.41 -0.33
C SER A 142 4.35 3.19 0.87
N PRO A 143 4.47 4.18 1.79
CA PRO A 143 5.26 4.10 3.01
C PRO A 143 5.12 2.81 3.82
N TYR A 144 3.88 2.33 3.98
CA TYR A 144 3.57 1.17 4.80
C TYR A 144 4.21 -0.11 4.29
N LEU A 145 4.36 -0.24 2.97
CA LEU A 145 5.01 -1.40 2.37
C LEU A 145 6.47 -1.49 2.79
N PHE A 146 7.14 -0.38 3.13
CA PHE A 146 8.54 -0.44 3.53
C PHE A 146 8.71 -1.13 4.87
N PHE A 147 7.90 -0.72 5.85
CA PHE A 147 7.89 -1.30 7.19
C PHE A 147 7.32 -2.71 7.16
N TRP A 148 6.20 -2.89 6.46
CA TRP A 148 5.57 -4.20 6.30
C TRP A 148 6.51 -5.22 5.66
N GLN A 149 7.11 -4.88 4.51
CA GLN A 149 7.97 -5.80 3.78
C GLN A 149 9.18 -6.18 4.64
N ALA A 150 9.79 -5.22 5.35
CA ALA A 150 10.92 -5.52 6.22
C ALA A 150 10.52 -6.40 7.42
N ALA A 151 9.44 -6.04 8.13
CA ALA A 151 8.97 -6.77 9.31
C ALA A 151 8.49 -8.18 8.95
N GLN A 152 7.69 -8.32 7.90
CA GLN A 152 7.16 -9.63 7.45
C GLN A 152 8.28 -10.58 7.04
N ASN A 153 9.30 -10.08 6.31
CA ASN A 153 10.45 -10.93 5.96
C ASN A 153 11.27 -11.31 7.20
N ALA A 154 11.42 -10.41 8.18
CA ALA A 154 12.11 -10.72 9.43
C ALA A 154 11.36 -11.78 10.26
N GLU A 155 10.03 -11.68 10.38
CA GLU A 155 9.19 -12.63 11.12
C GLU A 155 9.11 -14.00 10.44
N GLN A 156 9.00 -14.05 9.11
CA GLN A 156 9.10 -15.32 8.38
C GLN A 156 10.42 -16.02 8.65
N ASP A 157 11.52 -15.27 8.72
CA ASP A 157 12.84 -15.82 9.01
C ASP A 157 12.96 -16.33 10.46
N GLU A 158 12.26 -15.68 11.41
CA GLU A 158 12.12 -16.10 12.81
C GLU A 158 11.34 -17.42 12.92
N HIS A 159 10.18 -17.53 12.27
CA HIS A 159 9.35 -18.73 12.23
C HIS A 159 10.04 -19.91 11.53
N LEU A 160 10.85 -19.63 10.51
CA LEU A 160 11.59 -20.66 9.79
C LEU A 160 12.64 -21.37 10.65
N MET A 161 13.01 -20.88 11.84
CA MET A 161 13.96 -21.49 12.79
C MET A 161 15.14 -22.22 12.11
N ARG A 162 15.67 -21.65 11.01
CA ARG A 162 16.79 -22.24 10.27
C ARG A 162 18.11 -21.74 10.84
N ARG A 163 18.52 -22.42 11.92
CA ARG A 163 19.87 -22.55 12.48
C ARG A 163 20.65 -21.24 12.66
N ILE A 164 20.80 -20.92 13.94
CA ILE A 164 21.22 -19.66 14.55
C ILE A 164 22.68 -19.27 14.27
N VAL A 165 23.54 -20.11 13.69
CA VAL A 165 24.96 -19.77 13.49
C VAL A 165 25.47 -20.39 12.19
N GLY A 166 26.11 -19.59 11.34
CA GLY A 166 26.83 -20.08 10.14
C GLY A 166 25.95 -20.41 8.93
N ARG A 167 24.89 -19.63 8.64
CA ARG A 167 24.10 -19.78 7.39
C ARG A 167 25.10 -19.78 6.21
N PRO A 168 25.17 -20.86 5.41
CA PRO A 168 26.04 -20.88 4.24
C PRO A 168 25.67 -19.69 3.36
N ARG A 169 26.64 -18.92 2.83
CA ARG A 169 26.38 -17.81 1.90
C ARG A 169 25.37 -18.18 0.80
N ARG A 170 25.37 -19.45 0.39
CA ARG A 170 24.42 -20.04 -0.58
C ARG A 170 22.96 -20.00 -0.12
N ALA A 171 22.65 -20.22 1.16
CA ALA A 171 21.29 -20.17 1.70
C ALA A 171 20.75 -18.74 1.70
N MET A 172 21.54 -17.78 2.18
CA MET A 172 21.20 -16.35 2.14
C MET A 172 20.97 -15.87 0.70
N GLN A 173 21.86 -16.24 -0.23
CA GLN A 173 21.68 -15.90 -1.64
C GLN A 173 20.41 -16.50 -2.27
N ARG A 174 20.02 -17.72 -1.88
CA ARG A 174 18.78 -18.34 -2.37
C ARG A 174 17.55 -17.58 -1.89
N GLU A 175 17.53 -17.21 -0.62
CA GLU A 175 16.45 -16.45 -0.02
C GLU A 175 16.32 -15.06 -0.64
N LEU A 176 17.44 -14.34 -0.79
CA LEU A 176 17.47 -13.07 -1.50
C LEU A 176 16.99 -13.18 -2.96
N ARG A 177 17.31 -14.28 -3.64
CA ARG A 177 16.80 -14.55 -5.01
C ARG A 177 15.30 -14.86 -5.02
N SER A 178 14.79 -15.57 -4.01
CA SER A 178 13.36 -15.83 -3.86
C SER A 178 12.61 -14.54 -3.62
N ALA A 179 13.00 -13.77 -2.60
CA ALA A 179 12.42 -12.47 -2.30
C ALA A 179 12.49 -11.51 -3.51
N LYS A 180 13.60 -11.56 -4.27
CA LYS A 180 13.71 -10.82 -5.53
C LYS A 180 12.61 -11.21 -6.52
N ARG A 181 12.41 -12.51 -6.79
CA ARG A 181 11.37 -13.00 -7.71
C ARG A 181 9.98 -12.64 -7.22
N ASP A 182 9.73 -12.78 -5.92
CA ASP A 182 8.43 -12.49 -5.32
C ASP A 182 8.09 -11.00 -5.43
N VAL A 183 9.05 -10.12 -5.10
CA VAL A 183 8.88 -8.67 -5.25
C VAL A 183 8.69 -8.27 -6.71
N TYR A 184 9.48 -8.79 -7.66
CA TYR A 184 9.31 -8.44 -9.07
C TYR A 184 7.96 -8.91 -9.61
N THR A 185 7.56 -10.15 -9.31
CA THR A 185 6.31 -10.72 -9.81
C THR A 185 5.12 -9.97 -9.21
N GLY A 186 5.12 -9.74 -7.90
CA GLY A 186 4.05 -9.00 -7.22
C GLY A 186 3.93 -7.56 -7.72
N MET A 187 5.06 -6.83 -7.83
CA MET A 187 5.06 -5.45 -8.31
C MET A 187 4.65 -5.36 -9.78
N PHE A 188 5.09 -6.29 -10.64
CA PHE A 188 4.70 -6.32 -12.05
C PHE A 188 3.19 -6.54 -12.21
N VAL A 189 2.62 -7.55 -11.55
CA VAL A 189 1.18 -7.83 -11.62
C VAL A 189 0.36 -6.66 -11.06
N SER A 190 0.78 -6.07 -9.95
CA SER A 190 0.12 -4.91 -9.36
C SER A 190 0.11 -3.71 -10.30
N ASN A 191 1.25 -3.37 -10.92
CA ASN A 191 1.32 -2.26 -11.89
C ASN A 191 0.55 -2.56 -13.17
N LEU A 192 0.54 -3.82 -13.63
CA LEU A 192 -0.24 -4.24 -14.79
C LEU A 192 -1.74 -4.03 -14.56
N ILE A 193 -2.24 -4.46 -13.40
CA ILE A 193 -3.65 -4.26 -13.02
C ILE A 193 -3.96 -2.77 -12.89
N MET A 194 -3.11 -1.99 -12.23
CA MET A 194 -3.27 -0.54 -12.12
C MET A 194 -3.36 0.14 -13.50
N TYR A 195 -2.47 -0.24 -14.42
CA TYR A 195 -2.50 0.25 -15.80
C TYR A 195 -3.84 -0.05 -16.49
N PHE A 196 -4.36 -1.28 -16.36
CA PHE A 196 -5.66 -1.64 -16.94
C PHE A 196 -6.84 -0.94 -16.27
N ILE A 197 -6.77 -0.63 -14.96
CA ILE A 197 -7.79 0.19 -14.30
C ILE A 197 -7.82 1.60 -14.91
N ILE A 198 -6.64 2.24 -15.05
CA ILE A 198 -6.51 3.57 -15.68
C ILE A 198 -7.01 3.53 -17.12
N LEU A 199 -6.61 2.53 -17.90
CA LEU A 199 -7.03 2.35 -19.29
C LEU A 199 -8.54 2.16 -19.40
N THR A 200 -9.14 1.32 -18.54
CA THR A 200 -10.59 1.09 -18.55
C THR A 200 -11.33 2.40 -18.30
N VAL A 201 -10.99 3.10 -17.22
CA VAL A 201 -11.60 4.40 -16.87
C VAL A 201 -11.41 5.42 -18.00
N GLY A 202 -10.21 5.51 -18.57
CA GLY A 202 -9.92 6.40 -19.69
C GLY A 202 -10.62 6.02 -21.00
N ALA A 203 -10.97 4.74 -21.20
CA ALA A 203 -11.69 4.28 -22.38
C ALA A 203 -13.22 4.34 -22.23
N THR A 204 -13.73 4.36 -21.00
CA THR A 204 -15.18 4.31 -20.73
C THR A 204 -15.75 5.62 -20.20
N LEU A 205 -15.14 6.20 -19.17
CA LEU A 205 -15.68 7.37 -18.47
C LEU A 205 -15.26 8.67 -19.15
N HIS A 206 -13.99 8.77 -19.56
CA HIS A 206 -13.47 9.98 -20.20
C HIS A 206 -14.20 10.33 -21.52
N PRO A 207 -14.47 9.40 -22.45
CA PRO A 207 -15.23 9.71 -23.66
C PRO A 207 -16.69 10.07 -23.39
N ALA A 208 -17.25 9.62 -22.26
CA ALA A 208 -18.60 9.96 -21.80
C ALA A 208 -18.67 11.33 -21.08
N GLY A 209 -17.58 12.10 -21.06
CA GLY A 209 -17.51 13.40 -20.40
C GLY A 209 -17.43 13.33 -18.87
N GLN A 210 -17.29 12.14 -18.28
CA GLN A 210 -17.15 11.97 -16.83
C GLN A 210 -15.67 12.10 -16.44
N THR A 211 -15.24 13.34 -16.20
CA THR A 211 -13.85 13.66 -15.83
C THR A 211 -13.64 13.88 -14.33
N ASP A 212 -14.71 14.04 -13.55
CA ASP A 212 -14.66 14.21 -12.09
C ASP A 212 -15.49 13.11 -11.40
N VAL A 213 -14.80 12.05 -10.94
CA VAL A 213 -15.42 10.90 -10.28
C VAL A 213 -15.51 11.16 -8.78
N GLN A 214 -16.71 11.45 -8.31
CA GLN A 214 -17.00 11.78 -6.91
C GLN A 214 -17.69 10.65 -6.14
N THR A 215 -18.29 9.67 -6.82
CA THR A 215 -19.10 8.62 -6.17
C THR A 215 -18.72 7.21 -6.59
N ALA A 216 -18.98 6.23 -5.71
CA ALA A 216 -18.71 4.81 -5.97
C ALA A 216 -19.51 4.31 -7.17
N GLU A 217 -20.70 4.87 -7.38
CA GLU A 217 -21.53 4.62 -8.55
C GLU A 217 -20.83 5.02 -9.85
N GLN A 218 -20.29 6.24 -9.93
CA GLN A 218 -19.55 6.71 -11.11
C GLN A 218 -18.33 5.83 -11.38
N ALA A 219 -17.58 5.47 -10.33
CA ALA A 219 -16.44 4.57 -10.47
C ALA A 219 -16.85 3.18 -10.99
N ALA A 220 -17.98 2.63 -10.52
CA ALA A 220 -18.50 1.34 -10.96
C ALA A 220 -18.92 1.36 -12.44
N GLN A 221 -19.33 2.51 -12.99
CA GLN A 221 -19.72 2.62 -14.40
C GLN A 221 -18.58 2.26 -15.36
N ALA A 222 -17.31 2.35 -14.94
CA ALA A 222 -16.17 1.92 -15.76
C ALA A 222 -16.22 0.42 -16.12
N LEU A 223 -16.88 -0.41 -15.30
CA LEU A 223 -17.00 -1.84 -15.54
C LEU A 223 -18.25 -2.22 -16.36
N ARG A 224 -19.07 -1.25 -16.77
CA ARG A 224 -20.27 -1.50 -17.60
C ARG A 224 -20.01 -2.30 -18.88
N PRO A 225 -18.92 -2.09 -19.65
CA PRO A 225 -18.68 -2.87 -20.87
C PRO A 225 -18.55 -4.37 -20.63
N LEU A 226 -18.09 -4.78 -19.45
CA LEU A 226 -17.97 -6.19 -19.08
C LEU A 226 -19.24 -6.73 -18.45
N ALA A 227 -19.80 -6.01 -17.49
CA ALA A 227 -20.78 -6.55 -16.56
C ALA A 227 -22.19 -5.98 -16.72
N GLY A 228 -22.38 -4.97 -17.57
CA GLY A 228 -23.67 -4.29 -17.76
C GLY A 228 -24.27 -3.86 -16.42
N ALA A 229 -25.46 -4.39 -16.10
CA ALA A 229 -26.15 -4.14 -14.84
C ALA A 229 -25.38 -4.66 -13.59
N GLY A 230 -24.53 -5.68 -13.76
CA GLY A 230 -23.69 -6.23 -12.69
C GLY A 230 -22.43 -5.43 -12.36
N ALA A 231 -22.20 -4.28 -13.01
CA ALA A 231 -21.00 -3.48 -12.81
C ALA A 231 -20.84 -2.99 -11.36
N ALA A 232 -21.95 -2.60 -10.71
CA ALA A 232 -21.97 -2.25 -9.30
C ALA A 232 -21.52 -3.43 -8.41
N LEU A 233 -22.00 -4.65 -8.70
CA LEU A 233 -21.66 -5.84 -7.92
C LEU A 233 -20.18 -6.19 -8.05
N LEU A 234 -19.63 -6.17 -9.27
CA LEU A 234 -18.21 -6.42 -9.48
C LEU A 234 -17.34 -5.34 -8.83
N PHE A 235 -17.72 -4.07 -8.97
CA PHE A 235 -17.00 -2.97 -8.33
C PHE A 235 -16.96 -3.13 -6.81
N THR A 236 -18.12 -3.40 -6.20
CA THR A 236 -18.22 -3.58 -4.75
C THR A 236 -17.47 -4.81 -4.27
N ALA A 237 -17.58 -5.95 -4.97
CA ALA A 237 -16.82 -7.15 -4.64
C ALA A 237 -15.30 -6.89 -4.70
N GLY A 238 -14.85 -6.17 -5.72
CA GLY A 238 -13.46 -5.76 -5.88
C GLY A 238 -12.99 -4.84 -4.74
N LEU A 239 -13.69 -3.73 -4.51
CA LEU A 239 -13.30 -2.74 -3.51
C LEU A 239 -13.35 -3.27 -2.08
N VAL A 240 -14.40 -4.03 -1.73
CA VAL A 240 -14.51 -4.70 -0.43
C VAL A 240 -13.42 -5.76 -0.28
N GLY A 241 -13.14 -6.54 -1.32
CA GLY A 241 -12.09 -7.55 -1.26
C GLY A 241 -10.69 -6.98 -1.10
N THR A 242 -10.36 -5.92 -1.83
CA THR A 242 -9.08 -5.24 -1.68
C THR A 242 -8.96 -4.55 -0.33
N GLY A 243 -10.04 -3.93 0.17
CA GLY A 243 -10.03 -3.29 1.49
C GLY A 243 -9.88 -4.30 2.63
N LEU A 244 -10.58 -5.43 2.58
CA LEU A 244 -10.42 -6.50 3.59
C LEU A 244 -9.02 -7.13 3.60
N LEU A 245 -8.25 -7.03 2.51
CA LEU A 245 -6.84 -7.39 2.48
C LEU A 245 -5.92 -6.26 2.93
N GLY A 246 -6.20 -5.04 2.50
CA GLY A 246 -5.36 -3.87 2.71
C GLY A 246 -5.38 -3.39 4.16
N VAL A 247 -6.56 -3.26 4.76
CA VAL A 247 -6.72 -2.71 6.11
C VAL A 247 -5.94 -3.51 7.17
N PRO A 248 -5.97 -4.86 7.21
CA PRO A 248 -5.11 -5.65 8.09
C PRO A 248 -3.62 -5.35 7.95
N VAL A 249 -3.13 -5.20 6.71
CA VAL A 249 -1.72 -4.93 6.41
C VAL A 249 -1.33 -3.52 6.85
N LEU A 250 -2.21 -2.54 6.66
CA LEU A 250 -2.02 -1.16 7.13
C LEU A 250 -1.98 -1.08 8.65
N ALA A 251 -2.94 -1.71 9.34
CA ALA A 251 -2.98 -1.73 10.79
C ALA A 251 -1.80 -2.51 11.39
N GLY A 252 -1.48 -3.67 10.81
CA GLY A 252 -0.35 -4.49 11.21
C GLY A 252 0.98 -3.75 11.03
N SER A 253 1.24 -3.15 9.87
CA SER A 253 2.50 -2.41 9.63
C SER A 253 2.71 -1.23 10.58
N ALA A 254 1.63 -0.53 10.96
CA ALA A 254 1.68 0.50 12.01
C ALA A 254 2.05 -0.10 13.37
N ALA A 255 1.42 -1.22 13.74
CA ALA A 255 1.70 -1.93 14.99
C ALA A 255 3.12 -2.49 15.05
N TYR A 256 3.64 -3.06 13.95
CA TYR A 256 5.03 -3.50 13.85
C TYR A 256 6.00 -2.34 14.06
N ALA A 257 5.80 -1.22 13.37
CA ALA A 257 6.70 -0.08 13.49
C ALA A 257 6.75 0.47 14.92
N VAL A 258 5.60 0.61 15.59
CA VAL A 258 5.55 1.10 16.98
C VAL A 258 6.12 0.08 17.95
N ALA A 259 5.75 -1.20 17.82
CA ALA A 259 6.24 -2.24 18.71
C ALA A 259 7.75 -2.41 18.58
N GLU A 260 8.30 -2.39 17.37
CA GLU A 260 9.75 -2.44 17.16
C GLU A 260 10.47 -1.20 17.69
N ALA A 261 9.90 0.00 17.47
CA ALA A 261 10.47 1.24 17.99
C ALA A 261 10.54 1.26 19.53
N ALA A 262 9.52 0.70 20.18
CA ALA A 262 9.43 0.62 21.64
C ALA A 262 9.99 -0.68 22.24
N ALA A 263 10.56 -1.57 21.41
CA ALA A 263 11.07 -2.89 21.80
C ALA A 263 10.04 -3.78 22.52
N TRP A 264 8.77 -3.69 22.10
CA TRP A 264 7.69 -4.53 22.59
C TRP A 264 7.62 -5.86 21.86
N ARG A 265 7.00 -6.85 22.50
CA ARG A 265 6.66 -8.13 21.88
C ARG A 265 5.68 -7.89 20.72
N ARG A 266 5.95 -8.50 19.55
CA ARG A 266 5.26 -8.26 18.28
C ARG A 266 4.98 -9.56 17.53
N GLY A 267 4.00 -9.54 16.64
CA GLY A 267 3.65 -10.64 15.75
C GLY A 267 2.14 -10.73 15.51
N MET A 268 1.72 -11.01 14.28
CA MET A 268 0.31 -11.19 13.94
C MET A 268 -0.23 -12.58 14.33
N ASP A 269 0.66 -13.56 14.48
CA ASP A 269 0.32 -14.91 14.95
C ASP A 269 0.47 -15.05 16.48
N GLU A 270 0.92 -14.01 17.17
CA GLU A 270 1.03 -13.98 18.64
C GLU A 270 -0.34 -13.85 19.31
N LYS A 271 -0.48 -14.42 20.51
CA LYS A 271 -1.76 -14.32 21.23
C LYS A 271 -1.96 -12.89 21.75
N VAL A 272 -3.21 -12.39 21.69
CA VAL A 272 -3.57 -11.03 22.14
C VAL A 272 -3.10 -10.70 23.55
N HIS A 273 -3.14 -11.66 24.48
CA HIS A 273 -2.67 -11.45 25.86
C HIS A 273 -1.15 -11.30 25.96
N THR A 274 -0.39 -11.90 25.05
CA THR A 274 1.08 -11.91 25.05
C THR A 274 1.63 -10.66 24.36
N ALA A 275 0.93 -10.14 23.34
CA ALA A 275 1.30 -8.95 22.58
C ALA A 275 0.28 -7.80 22.76
N ARG A 276 -0.15 -7.55 24.00
CA ARG A 276 -1.23 -6.58 24.30
C ARG A 276 -0.99 -5.19 23.69
N ASN A 277 0.24 -4.69 23.77
CA ASN A 277 0.58 -3.36 23.24
C ASN A 277 0.51 -3.32 21.71
N PHE A 278 0.88 -4.41 21.02
CA PHE A 278 0.80 -4.52 19.57
C PHE A 278 -0.67 -4.46 19.10
N TYR A 279 -1.54 -5.29 19.69
CA TYR A 279 -2.97 -5.26 19.38
C TYR A 279 -3.66 -3.97 19.81
N ALA A 280 -3.18 -3.30 20.87
CA ALA A 280 -3.68 -1.98 21.25
C ALA A 280 -3.43 -0.94 20.15
N VAL A 281 -2.24 -0.93 19.51
CA VAL A 281 -1.94 -0.02 18.39
C VAL A 281 -2.86 -0.32 17.20
N ILE A 282 -3.11 -1.59 16.88
CA ILE A 282 -4.06 -1.99 15.83
C ILE A 282 -5.46 -1.43 16.13
N ILE A 283 -5.98 -1.68 17.34
CA ILE A 283 -7.33 -1.25 17.73
C ILE A 283 -7.43 0.28 17.69
N ILE A 284 -6.42 0.99 18.22
CA ILE A 284 -6.41 2.45 18.20
C ILE A 284 -6.39 2.98 16.77
N ALA A 285 -5.53 2.45 15.89
CA ALA A 285 -5.47 2.87 14.49
C ALA A 285 -6.80 2.63 13.76
N MET A 286 -7.44 1.49 14.00
CA MET A 286 -8.75 1.14 13.43
C MET A 286 -9.87 2.05 13.95
N VAL A 287 -9.90 2.33 15.26
CA VAL A 287 -10.91 3.21 15.87
C VAL A 287 -10.72 4.66 15.42
N VAL A 288 -9.49 5.15 15.33
CA VAL A 288 -9.21 6.50 14.81
C VAL A 288 -9.57 6.58 13.33
N GLY A 289 -9.21 5.58 12.52
CA GLY A 289 -9.59 5.52 11.11
C GLY A 289 -11.12 5.48 10.90
N MET A 290 -11.83 4.72 11.74
CA MET A 290 -13.29 4.71 11.79
C MET A 290 -13.83 6.10 12.20
N ALA A 291 -13.27 6.73 13.23
CA ALA A 291 -13.70 8.04 13.73
C ALA A 291 -13.61 9.12 12.63
N LEU A 292 -12.54 9.11 11.83
CA LEU A 292 -12.35 10.03 10.71
C LEU A 292 -13.46 9.94 9.65
N ASN A 293 -14.12 8.80 9.50
CA ASN A 293 -15.24 8.65 8.57
C ASN A 293 -16.51 9.37 9.04
N PHE A 294 -16.65 9.67 10.33
CA PHE A 294 -17.78 10.45 10.84
C PHE A 294 -17.61 11.95 10.65
N ALA A 295 -16.45 12.41 10.19
CA ALA A 295 -16.21 13.82 9.84
C ALA A 295 -16.82 14.22 8.47
N HIS A 296 -17.75 13.42 7.93
CA HIS A 296 -18.49 13.68 6.69
C HIS A 296 -17.62 13.91 5.43
N PHE A 297 -16.40 13.39 5.40
CA PHE A 297 -15.58 13.41 4.19
C PHE A 297 -16.16 12.48 3.11
N ASN A 298 -16.06 12.90 1.85
CA ASN A 298 -16.35 12.01 0.73
C ASN A 298 -15.29 10.89 0.69
N ALA A 299 -15.73 9.64 0.81
CA ALA A 299 -14.85 8.47 0.88
C ALA A 299 -13.91 8.33 -0.33
N ILE A 300 -14.38 8.64 -1.54
CA ILE A 300 -13.56 8.56 -2.76
C ILE A 300 -12.51 9.66 -2.78
N LYS A 301 -12.88 10.88 -2.40
CA LYS A 301 -11.89 11.95 -2.25
C LYS A 301 -10.86 11.60 -1.19
N LEU A 302 -11.28 10.96 -0.09
CA LEU A 302 -10.37 10.52 0.96
C LEU A 302 -9.40 9.44 0.47
N LEU A 303 -9.86 8.47 -0.34
CA LEU A 303 -9.00 7.50 -1.04
C LEU A 303 -7.96 8.18 -1.94
N PHE A 304 -8.35 9.21 -2.68
CA PHE A 304 -7.42 9.96 -3.51
C PHE A 304 -6.41 10.76 -2.67
N TRP A 305 -6.89 11.48 -1.64
CA TRP A 305 -6.01 12.27 -0.78
C TRP A 305 -5.07 11.43 0.08
N SER A 306 -5.50 10.23 0.49
CA SER A 306 -4.62 9.29 1.19
C SER A 306 -3.47 8.84 0.29
N ALA A 307 -3.74 8.60 -1.00
CA ALA A 307 -2.71 8.34 -2.00
C ALA A 307 -1.75 9.51 -2.20
N VAL A 308 -2.26 10.75 -2.31
CA VAL A 308 -1.42 11.95 -2.38
C VAL A 308 -0.53 12.07 -1.14
N LEU A 309 -1.08 11.86 0.05
CA LEU A 309 -0.33 11.86 1.31
C LEU A 309 0.80 10.83 1.29
N ASN A 310 0.53 9.59 0.86
CA ASN A 310 1.57 8.58 0.70
C ASN A 310 2.69 9.04 -0.25
N GLY A 311 2.32 9.71 -1.35
CA GLY A 311 3.28 10.26 -2.32
C GLY A 311 4.15 11.37 -1.74
N LEU A 312 3.59 12.24 -0.90
CA LEU A 312 4.33 13.29 -0.18
C LEU A 312 5.27 12.71 0.90
N LEU A 313 4.88 11.61 1.54
CA LEU A 313 5.63 10.99 2.63
C LEU A 313 6.67 9.97 2.15
N ALA A 314 6.57 9.49 0.91
CA ALA A 314 7.51 8.52 0.35
C ALA A 314 8.96 9.02 0.25
N PRO A 315 9.27 10.24 -0.25
CA PRO A 315 10.65 10.71 -0.45
C PRO A 315 11.55 10.62 0.81
N PRO A 316 11.16 11.16 1.99
CA PRO A 316 12.01 11.07 3.17
C PRO A 316 12.23 9.62 3.62
N LEU A 317 11.22 8.75 3.49
CA LEU A 317 11.35 7.34 3.85
C LEU A 317 12.25 6.56 2.88
N ILE A 318 12.18 6.84 1.58
CA ILE A 318 13.10 6.26 0.59
C ILE A 318 14.54 6.66 0.88
N ALA A 319 14.78 7.93 1.26
CA ALA A 319 16.10 8.40 1.65
C ALA A 319 16.64 7.63 2.88
N ILE A 320 15.81 7.41 3.89
CA ILE A 320 16.18 6.58 5.05
C ILE A 320 16.56 5.16 4.62
N ILE A 321 15.76 4.52 3.77
CA ILE A 321 16.02 3.17 3.26
C ILE A 321 17.35 3.10 2.49
N LEU A 322 17.64 4.12 1.68
CA LEU A 322 18.92 4.22 0.96
C LEU A 322 20.12 4.29 1.91
N VAL A 323 20.02 5.09 2.98
CA VAL A 323 21.08 5.18 4.00
C VAL A 323 21.28 3.82 4.67
N VAL A 324 20.20 3.20 5.15
CA VAL A 324 20.24 1.88 5.82
C VAL A 324 20.83 0.80 4.91
N CYS A 325 20.44 0.77 3.63
CA CYS A 325 20.92 -0.22 2.66
C CYS A 325 22.40 -0.07 2.26
N ASN A 326 23.00 1.09 2.54
CA ASN A 326 24.41 1.36 2.27
C ASN A 326 25.29 1.30 3.53
N ASP A 327 24.67 1.24 4.71
CA ASP A 327 25.38 1.13 5.98
C ASP A 327 26.01 -0.27 6.13
N ALA A 328 27.34 -0.29 6.28
CA ALA A 328 28.09 -1.52 6.48
C ALA A 328 27.79 -2.18 7.83
N LYS A 329 27.36 -1.41 8.85
CA LYS A 329 27.02 -1.94 10.17
C LYS A 329 25.72 -2.75 10.14
N VAL A 330 24.81 -2.42 9.22
CA VAL A 330 23.51 -3.11 9.06
C VAL A 330 23.61 -4.20 8.01
N MET A 331 24.13 -3.88 6.82
CA MET A 331 24.06 -4.76 5.64
C MET A 331 25.33 -5.61 5.44
N GLY A 332 26.45 -5.28 6.09
CA GLY A 332 27.71 -5.99 5.95
C GLY A 332 28.18 -6.11 4.49
N GLU A 333 28.38 -7.35 4.03
CA GLU A 333 28.76 -7.66 2.64
C GLU A 333 27.58 -7.51 1.65
N TYR A 334 26.34 -7.48 2.15
CA TYR A 334 25.12 -7.39 1.35
C TYR A 334 24.64 -5.95 1.16
N ARG A 335 25.54 -4.97 1.10
CA ARG A 335 25.20 -3.58 0.75
C ARG A 335 24.59 -3.48 -0.65
N ASN A 336 23.95 -2.35 -0.93
CA ASN A 336 23.47 -2.08 -2.27
C ASN A 336 24.61 -1.96 -3.29
N GLY A 337 24.42 -2.57 -4.46
CA GLY A 337 25.27 -2.34 -5.61
C GLY A 337 24.95 -1.01 -6.28
N ARG A 338 25.85 -0.54 -7.17
CA ARG A 338 25.73 0.75 -7.87
C ARG A 338 24.38 0.92 -8.58
N GLY A 339 23.89 -0.09 -9.29
CA GLY A 339 22.61 -0.03 -10.00
C GLY A 339 21.40 0.15 -9.06
N MET A 340 21.39 -0.50 -7.90
CA MET A 340 20.30 -0.33 -6.93
C MET A 340 20.33 1.04 -6.27
N ASN A 341 21.52 1.60 -6.03
CA ASN A 341 21.67 2.96 -5.51
C ASN A 341 21.20 3.99 -6.53
N VAL A 342 21.61 3.89 -7.80
CA VAL A 342 21.13 4.78 -8.86
C VAL A 342 19.61 4.73 -8.97
N ALA A 343 19.02 3.53 -9.05
CA ALA A 343 17.57 3.39 -9.14
C ALA A 343 16.84 3.94 -7.90
N GLY A 344 17.38 3.73 -6.70
CA GLY A 344 16.78 4.24 -5.47
C GLY A 344 16.89 5.76 -5.34
N VAL A 345 18.03 6.35 -5.71
CA VAL A 345 18.23 7.80 -5.72
C VAL A 345 17.32 8.46 -6.76
N LEU A 346 17.24 7.90 -7.98
CA LEU A 346 16.30 8.38 -9.00
C LEU A 346 14.86 8.33 -8.50
N ALA A 347 14.46 7.23 -7.84
CA ALA A 347 13.12 7.14 -7.25
C ALA A 347 12.89 8.23 -6.20
N ALA A 348 13.83 8.47 -5.29
CA ALA A 348 13.73 9.51 -4.27
C ALA A 348 13.68 10.93 -4.86
N LEU A 349 14.48 11.19 -5.90
CA LEU A 349 14.51 12.48 -6.59
C LEU A 349 13.23 12.72 -7.39
N LEU A 350 12.72 11.71 -8.09
CA LEU A 350 11.48 11.83 -8.87
C LEU A 350 10.26 12.05 -7.96
N THR A 351 10.11 11.24 -6.91
CA THR A 351 9.01 11.43 -5.95
C THR A 351 9.18 12.73 -5.16
N GLY A 352 10.41 13.08 -4.78
CA GLY A 352 10.72 14.33 -4.08
C GLY A 352 10.43 15.56 -4.92
N ALA A 353 10.87 15.58 -6.18
CA ALA A 353 10.60 16.67 -7.11
C ALA A 353 9.09 16.81 -7.38
N ALA A 354 8.37 15.70 -7.55
CA ALA A 354 6.92 15.71 -7.73
C ALA A 354 6.20 16.26 -6.48
N ALA A 355 6.62 15.83 -5.29
CA ALA A 355 6.07 16.31 -4.01
C ALA A 355 6.32 17.82 -3.81
N VAL A 356 7.54 18.29 -4.08
CA VAL A 356 7.90 19.71 -4.00
C VAL A 356 7.13 20.53 -5.02
N ALA A 357 7.04 20.08 -6.27
CA ALA A 357 6.26 20.75 -7.32
C ALA A 357 4.78 20.85 -6.94
N LEU A 358 4.21 19.80 -6.35
CA LEU A 358 2.84 19.81 -5.85
C LEU A 358 2.65 20.81 -4.71
N VAL A 359 3.54 20.83 -3.71
CA VAL A 359 3.45 21.80 -2.61
C VAL A 359 3.61 23.23 -3.13
N ALA A 360 4.55 23.45 -4.06
CA ALA A 360 4.73 24.74 -4.70
C ALA A 360 3.45 25.15 -5.46
N SER A 361 2.79 24.23 -6.18
CA SER A 361 1.47 24.40 -6.85
C SER A 361 0.35 24.95 -5.97
N TRP A 362 0.54 25.02 -4.66
CA TRP A 362 -0.43 25.61 -3.76
C TRP A 362 -0.24 27.10 -3.50
N PHE A 363 0.91 27.67 -3.87
CA PHE A 363 1.29 29.06 -3.59
C PHE A 363 1.23 29.99 -4.80
N TRP A 364 0.90 29.48 -5.99
CA TRP A 364 0.76 30.24 -7.23
C TRP A 364 -0.55 29.92 -7.93
#